data_AF-A0A1E4J179-F1
#
_entry.id   AF-A0A1E4J179-F1
#
_cell.length_a   1.000
_cell.length_b   1.000
_cell.length_c   1.000
_cell.angle_alpha   90.00
_cell.angle_beta   90.00
_cell.angle_gamma   90.00
#
_symmetry.space_group_name_H-M   'P 1'
#
loop_
_entity.id
_entity.type
_entity.pdbx_description
1 polymer ?
#
loop_
_entity_poly.entity_id
_entity_poly.type
_entity_poly.pdbx_seq_one_letter_code
_entity_poly.pdbx_strand_id
1 'polypeptide(L)'
;MAVLLLAPILCGAESTAGSGSASARVRIAVTVPPVFRVLEVTPAPDGYDYRVWTNMRSVVIGGREYRFDHVGESTVRLPTAPGETWVVHGL
;
A
#
# COMPACT_ATOMS: atom_id res chain seq x y z
N MET A 1 14.48 81.10 -1.98
CA MET A 1 13.50 80.53 -2.90
C MET A 1 14.27 79.91 -4.05
N ALA A 2 14.44 78.59 -4.07
CA ALA A 2 15.04 77.85 -5.17
C ALA A 2 14.43 76.45 -5.19
N VAL A 3 14.06 76.04 -6.39
CA VAL A 3 13.06 75.05 -6.76
C VAL A 3 13.56 73.61 -6.61
N LEU A 4 12.61 72.74 -6.25
CA LEU A 4 12.69 71.29 -6.16
C LEU A 4 13.35 70.62 -7.37
N LEU A 5 14.25 69.68 -7.11
CA LEU A 5 14.47 68.53 -7.99
C LEU A 5 14.49 67.26 -7.14
N LEU A 6 13.30 66.75 -6.83
CA LEU A 6 13.10 65.36 -6.43
C LEU A 6 13.40 64.49 -7.67
N ALA A 7 14.62 63.97 -7.75
CA ALA A 7 14.94 62.93 -8.71
C ALA A 7 14.23 61.63 -8.27
N PRO A 8 13.59 60.91 -9.22
CA PRO A 8 12.79 59.74 -8.89
C PRO A 8 13.67 58.60 -8.38
N ILE A 9 13.10 57.92 -7.41
CA ILE A 9 13.59 56.73 -6.71
C ILE A 9 13.94 55.64 -7.74
N LEU A 10 15.23 55.48 -8.05
CA LEU A 10 15.72 54.23 -8.62
C LEU A 10 15.95 53.25 -7.48
N CYS A 11 14.85 52.70 -6.97
CA CYS A 11 14.87 51.45 -6.25
C CYS A 11 15.20 50.38 -7.29
N GLY A 12 16.49 50.19 -7.55
CA GLY A 12 16.99 48.97 -8.16
C GLY A 12 16.73 47.86 -7.16
N ALA A 13 15.52 47.29 -7.17
CA ALA A 13 15.34 45.94 -6.70
C ALA A 13 16.16 45.07 -7.67
N GLU A 14 17.44 44.89 -7.35
CA GLU A 14 18.24 43.83 -7.95
C GLU A 14 17.51 42.54 -7.60
N SER A 15 16.66 42.07 -8.52
CA SER A 15 16.24 40.69 -8.52
C SER A 15 17.51 39.91 -8.81
N THR A 16 18.29 39.66 -7.77
CA THR A 16 19.27 38.60 -7.81
C THR A 16 18.45 37.36 -8.08
N ALA A 17 18.46 36.93 -9.34
CA ALA A 17 18.21 35.55 -9.71
C ALA A 17 19.37 34.74 -9.10
N GLY A 18 19.42 34.68 -7.77
CA GLY A 18 20.16 33.68 -7.07
C GLY A 18 19.56 32.35 -7.48
N SER A 19 20.40 31.40 -7.81
CA SER A 19 20.02 29.99 -7.91
C SER A 19 19.65 29.52 -6.50
N GLY A 20 18.49 29.97 -6.01
CA GLY A 20 17.87 29.52 -4.78
C GLY A 20 17.29 28.16 -5.06
N SER A 21 18.01 27.11 -4.69
CA SER A 21 17.47 25.76 -4.67
C SER A 21 16.34 25.71 -3.64
N ALA A 22 15.09 25.57 -4.11
CA ALA A 22 13.95 25.27 -3.27
C ALA A 22 13.69 23.76 -3.32
N SER A 23 13.97 23.05 -2.23
CA SER A 23 13.65 21.62 -2.13
C SER A 23 12.25 21.44 -1.54
N ALA A 24 11.33 20.85 -2.31
CA ALA A 24 10.07 20.36 -1.80
C ALA A 24 10.16 18.85 -1.52
N ARG A 25 9.56 18.38 -0.42
CA ARG A 25 9.47 16.95 -0.10
C ARG A 25 8.01 16.53 -0.10
N VAL A 26 7.67 15.56 -0.95
CA VAL A 26 6.36 14.91 -0.99
C VAL A 26 6.48 13.54 -0.33
N ARG A 27 5.54 13.19 0.54
CA ARG A 27 5.37 11.83 1.07
C ARG A 27 4.07 11.25 0.53
N ILE A 28 4.16 10.07 -0.07
CA ILE A 28 3.00 9.32 -0.56
C ILE A 28 2.95 8.01 0.23
N ALA A 29 1.78 7.69 0.77
CA ALA A 29 1.52 6.41 1.42
C ALA A 29 0.36 5.73 0.70
N VAL A 30 0.53 4.46 0.37
CA VAL A 30 -0.51 3.62 -0.24
C VAL A 30 -0.81 2.48 0.71
N THR A 31 -2.08 2.35 1.10
CA THR A 31 -2.54 1.22 1.92
C THR A 31 -3.16 0.19 1.00
N VAL A 32 -2.62 -1.03 1.01
CA VAL A 32 -3.18 -2.17 0.29
C VAL A 32 -3.88 -3.06 1.31
N PRO A 33 -5.21 -3.23 1.24
CA PRO A 33 -5.92 -4.06 2.19
C PRO A 33 -5.59 -5.54 2.00
N PRO A 34 -5.66 -6.36 3.06
CA PRO A 34 -5.61 -7.82 2.96
C PRO A 34 -6.68 -8.36 2.01
N VAL A 35 -6.30 -9.32 1.17
CA VAL A 35 -7.21 -10.03 0.26
C VAL A 35 -6.92 -11.52 0.35
N PHE A 36 -7.99 -12.29 0.45
CA PHE A 36 -7.98 -13.74 0.38
C PHE A 36 -9.22 -14.19 -0.38
N ARG A 37 -9.03 -14.95 -1.48
CA ARG A 37 -10.11 -15.42 -2.34
C ARG A 37 -9.96 -16.91 -2.56
N VAL A 38 -11.06 -17.65 -2.45
CA VAL A 38 -11.12 -19.04 -2.90
C VAL A 38 -11.43 -19.06 -4.38
N LEU A 39 -10.58 -19.72 -5.16
CA LEU A 39 -10.73 -19.89 -6.61
C LEU A 39 -11.37 -21.24 -6.94
N GLU A 40 -10.95 -22.29 -6.25
CA GLU A 40 -11.43 -23.65 -6.45
C GLU A 40 -11.33 -24.47 -5.16
N VAL A 41 -12.19 -25.46 -5.03
CA VAL A 41 -12.20 -26.41 -3.92
C VAL A 41 -12.25 -27.82 -4.47
N THR A 42 -11.24 -28.62 -4.15
CA THR A 42 -11.10 -30.01 -4.61
C THR A 42 -11.14 -30.95 -3.40
N PRO A 43 -12.06 -31.94 -3.37
CA PRO A 43 -12.03 -32.97 -2.33
C PRO A 43 -10.72 -33.76 -2.37
N ALA A 44 -10.15 -34.03 -1.19
CA ALA A 44 -8.94 -34.81 -0.99
C ALA A 44 -9.17 -35.89 0.08
N PRO A 45 -8.32 -36.93 0.18
CA PRO A 45 -8.54 -38.06 1.10
C PRO A 45 -8.76 -37.65 2.57
N ASP A 46 -8.12 -36.57 3.03
CA ASP A 46 -8.18 -36.08 4.42
C ASP A 46 -8.77 -34.67 4.54
N GLY A 47 -9.64 -34.28 3.61
CA GLY A 47 -10.32 -32.98 3.63
C GLY A 47 -10.46 -32.37 2.24
N TYR A 48 -10.01 -31.14 2.08
CA TYR A 48 -10.18 -30.36 0.86
C TYR A 48 -8.91 -29.55 0.56
N ASP A 49 -8.54 -29.54 -0.71
CA ASP A 49 -7.52 -28.65 -1.25
C ASP A 49 -8.21 -27.41 -1.81
N TYR A 50 -7.90 -26.25 -1.24
CA TYR A 50 -8.39 -24.95 -1.67
C TYR A 50 -7.33 -24.28 -2.51
N ARG A 51 -7.66 -23.99 -3.76
CA ARG A 51 -6.87 -23.08 -4.57
C ARG A 51 -7.30 -21.67 -4.24
N VAL A 52 -6.38 -20.85 -3.77
CA VAL A 52 -6.66 -19.52 -3.24
C VAL A 52 -5.78 -18.48 -3.91
N TRP A 53 -6.27 -17.25 -4.00
CA TRP A 53 -5.46 -16.07 -4.31
C TRP A 53 -5.35 -15.19 -3.08
N THR A 54 -4.14 -14.80 -2.69
CA THR A 54 -3.92 -13.88 -1.57
C THR A 54 -2.76 -12.93 -1.79
N ASN A 55 -2.90 -11.69 -1.31
CA ASN A 55 -1.81 -10.72 -1.24
C ASN A 55 -1.02 -10.76 0.07
N MET A 56 -1.30 -11.74 0.93
CA MET A 56 -0.63 -11.95 2.21
C MET A 56 0.36 -13.11 2.13
N ARG A 57 1.42 -13.08 2.93
CA ARG A 57 2.36 -14.22 3.10
C ARG A 57 1.82 -15.30 4.03
N SER A 58 0.73 -15.01 4.75
CA SER A 58 0.11 -15.93 5.69
C SER A 58 -1.34 -15.56 5.97
N VAL A 59 -2.15 -16.55 6.33
CA VAL A 59 -3.51 -16.36 6.85
C VAL A 59 -3.79 -17.27 8.03
N VAL A 60 -4.70 -16.86 8.90
CA VAL A 60 -5.20 -17.71 9.97
C VAL A 60 -6.57 -18.24 9.58
N ILE A 61 -6.69 -19.57 9.53
CA ILE A 61 -7.90 -20.28 9.15
C ILE A 61 -8.22 -21.26 10.27
N GLY A 62 -9.41 -21.15 10.87
CA GLY A 62 -9.80 -22.02 11.98
C GLY A 62 -8.81 -22.01 13.16
N GLY A 63 -8.14 -20.88 13.40
CA GLY A 63 -7.12 -20.73 14.45
C GLY A 63 -5.72 -21.28 14.10
N ARG A 64 -5.53 -21.84 12.91
CA ARG A 64 -4.21 -22.31 12.43
C ARG A 64 -3.64 -21.35 11.40
N GLU A 65 -2.38 -21.02 11.55
CA GLU A 65 -1.65 -20.20 10.59
C GLU A 65 -1.20 -21.05 9.40
N TYR A 66 -1.48 -20.56 8.19
CA TYR A 66 -1.03 -21.11 6.91
C TYR A 66 -0.11 -20.08 6.27
N ARG A 67 1.14 -20.49 6.02
CA ARG A 67 2.15 -19.65 5.36
C ARG A 67 2.26 -20.03 3.88
N PHE A 68 2.45 -19.01 3.05
CA PHE A 68 2.63 -19.14 1.60
C PHE A 68 4.06 -18.77 1.22
N ASP A 69 4.64 -19.51 0.29
CA ASP A 69 5.98 -19.21 -0.23
C ASP A 69 6.01 -17.86 -0.96
N HIS A 70 4.90 -17.49 -1.59
CA HIS A 70 4.74 -16.26 -2.35
C HIS A 70 3.31 -15.70 -2.24
N VAL A 71 3.19 -14.42 -2.58
CA VAL A 71 1.89 -13.75 -2.77
C VAL A 71 1.34 -14.14 -4.14
N GLY A 72 0.05 -14.44 -4.21
CA GLY A 72 -0.65 -14.83 -5.43
C GLY A 72 -1.49 -16.08 -5.25
N GLU A 73 -1.49 -16.93 -6.27
CA GLU A 73 -2.19 -18.21 -6.25
C GLU A 73 -1.41 -19.25 -5.42
N SER A 74 -2.09 -19.98 -4.55
CA SER A 74 -1.50 -21.05 -3.75
C SER A 74 -2.55 -22.09 -3.36
N THR A 75 -2.10 -23.27 -2.94
CA THR A 75 -2.97 -24.34 -2.45
C THR A 75 -2.89 -24.45 -0.94
N VAL A 76 -4.06 -24.49 -0.28
CA VAL A 76 -4.19 -24.70 1.17
C VAL A 76 -4.99 -25.97 1.40
N ARG A 77 -4.42 -26.91 2.18
CA ARG A 77 -5.14 -28.11 2.60
C ARG A 77 -5.82 -27.88 3.94
N LEU A 78 -7.14 -28.02 3.96
CA LEU A 78 -7.97 -27.86 5.15
C LEU A 78 -8.77 -29.15 5.41
N PRO A 79 -8.98 -29.53 6.68
CA PRO A 79 -9.79 -30.70 7.02
C PRO A 79 -11.30 -30.47 6.87
N THR A 80 -11.75 -29.21 6.84
CA THR A 80 -13.17 -28.81 6.87
C THR A 80 -13.71 -28.38 5.51
N ALA A 81 -15.02 -28.58 5.34
CA ALA A 81 -15.77 -28.25 4.13
C ALA A 81 -15.87 -26.72 3.90
N PRO A 82 -16.11 -26.29 2.63
CA PRO A 82 -16.02 -24.87 2.22
C PRO A 82 -16.98 -23.91 2.93
N GLY A 83 -18.02 -24.40 3.58
CA GLY A 83 -18.98 -23.58 4.33
C GLY A 83 -18.67 -23.39 5.82
N GLU A 84 -17.74 -24.16 6.39
CA GLU A 84 -17.45 -24.14 7.84
C GLU A 84 -16.17 -23.37 8.18
N THR A 85 -15.45 -22.92 7.15
CA THR A 85 -14.11 -22.37 7.28
C THR A 85 -14.18 -20.84 7.35
N TRP A 86 -13.86 -20.26 8.50
CA TRP A 86 -13.70 -18.82 8.67
C TRP A 86 -12.22 -18.41 8.56
N VAL A 87 -11.97 -17.27 7.90
CA VAL A 87 -10.65 -16.66 7.75
C VAL A 87 -10.57 -15.46 8.67
N VAL A 88 -9.59 -15.44 9.58
CA VAL A 88 -9.25 -14.25 10.36
C VAL A 88 -7.97 -13.67 9.78
N HIS A 89 -8.03 -12.43 9.32
CA HIS A 89 -6.85 -11.70 8.86
C HIS A 89 -5.97 -11.40 10.08
N GLY A 90 -4.72 -11.87 10.05
CA GLY A 90 -3.70 -11.46 11.02
C GLY A 90 -3.41 -9.98 10.85
N LEU A 91 -3.36 -9.27 11.99
CA LEU A 91 -3.20 -7.81 12.13
C LEU A 91 -2.05 -7.23 11.31
#